data_AF-A0A382Z7H3-F1
#
_entry.id   AF-A0A382Z7H3-F1
#
_cell.length_a   1.000
_cell.length_b   1.000
_cell.length_c   1.000
_cell.angle_alpha   90.00
_cell.angle_beta   90.00
_cell.angle_gamma   90.00
#
_symmetry.space_group_name_H-M   'P 1'
#
loop_
_entity.id
_entity.type
_entity.pdbx_description
1 polymer ?
#
loop_
_entity_poly.entity_id
_entity_poly.type
_entity_poly.pdbx_seq_one_letter_code
_entity_poly.pdbx_strand_id
1 'polypeptide(L)' 'MSRVFNIALIDDDKRTVECSGDSKTGAHPKIYLNVREEDGKIECYYCGKSFIWRSHFKGKTTFKKRK' A
#
# COMPACT_ATOMS: atom_id res chain seq x y z
N MET A 1 5.64 -19.85 6.32
CA MET A 1 4.66 -18.85 6.81
C MET A 1 4.33 -17.89 5.67
N SER A 2 3.05 -17.85 5.28
CA SER A 2 2.52 -17.09 4.14
C SER A 2 2.78 -15.59 4.29
N ARG A 3 3.52 -14.98 3.35
CA ARG A 3 3.71 -13.53 3.31
C ARG A 3 2.45 -12.88 2.75
N VAL A 4 1.50 -12.54 3.62
CA VAL A 4 0.38 -11.68 3.25
C VAL A 4 0.93 -10.27 3.10
N PHE A 5 1.13 -9.82 1.87
CA PHE A 5 1.51 -8.45 1.59
C PHE A 5 0.23 -7.59 1.61
N ASN A 6 0.01 -6.83 2.67
CA ASN A 6 -1.09 -5.85 2.77
C ASN A 6 -0.77 -4.59 1.93
N ILE A 7 -0.51 -4.76 0.63
CA ILE A 7 -0.12 -3.69 -0.29
C ILE A 7 -1.26 -3.42 -1.27
N ALA A 8 -1.63 -2.16 -1.44
CA ALA A 8 -2.58 -1.67 -2.43
C ALA A 8 -1.86 -0.78 -3.45
N LEU A 9 -2.03 -1.08 -4.73
CA LEU A 9 -1.50 -0.26 -5.81
C LEU A 9 -2.49 0.85 -6.15
N ILE A 10 -1.99 2.07 -6.28
CA ILE A 10 -2.77 3.27 -6.55
C ILE A 10 -2.21 3.98 -7.79
N ASP A 11 -3.07 4.75 -8.45
CA ASP A 11 -2.68 5.50 -9.63
C ASP A 11 -1.78 6.70 -9.27
N ASP A 12 -0.84 7.06 -10.14
CA ASP A 12 0.08 8.18 -9.92
C ASP A 12 -0.65 9.53 -9.91
N ASP A 13 -1.78 9.62 -10.62
CA ASP A 13 -2.62 10.82 -10.61
C ASP A 13 -3.29 11.07 -9.24
N LYS A 14 -3.35 10.04 -8.36
CA LYS A 14 -4.02 10.13 -7.06
C LYS A 14 -3.02 10.40 -5.95
N ARG A 15 -3.02 11.65 -5.48
CA ARG A 15 -2.29 12.11 -4.28
C ARG A 15 -2.99 11.75 -2.97
N THR A 16 -4.25 11.35 -3.04
CA THR A 16 -5.05 11.00 -1.86
C THR A 16 -5.64 9.62 -2.04
N VAL A 17 -5.47 8.77 -1.03
CA VAL A 17 -6.02 7.41 -1.00
C VAL A 17 -7.04 7.27 0.10
N GLU A 18 -8.14 6.59 -0.20
CA GLU A 18 -9.13 6.25 0.80
C GLU A 18 -8.81 4.88 1.40
N CYS A 19 -8.76 4.82 2.72
CA CYS A 19 -8.70 3.56 3.44
C CYS A 19 -9.96 3.43 4.27
N SER A 20 -10.82 2.49 3.87
CA SER A 20 -11.97 2.06 4.66
C SER A 20 -11.50 0.88 5.50
N GLY A 21 -11.38 1.07 6.82
CA GLY A 21 -11.00 0.00 7.73
C GLY A 21 -12.00 -1.16 7.63
N ASP A 22 -11.53 -2.33 7.22
CA ASP A 22 -12.41 -3.48 6.98
C ASP A 22 -12.75 -4.17 8.31
N SER A 23 -13.97 -4.68 8.44
CA SER A 23 -14.46 -5.29 9.69
C SER A 23 -13.67 -6.53 10.13
N LYS A 24 -12.90 -7.14 9.22
CA LYS A 24 -12.04 -8.31 9.49
C LYS A 24 -10.71 -7.99 10.15
N THR A 25 -10.13 -6.82 9.89
CA THR A 25 -8.83 -6.41 10.47
C THR A 25 -8.98 -5.35 11.54
N GLY A 26 -10.15 -4.70 11.61
CA GLY A 26 -10.54 -3.79 12.67
C GLY A 26 -9.91 -2.40 12.59
N ALA A 27 -10.66 -1.44 13.12
CA ALA A 27 -10.17 -0.28 13.86
C ALA A 27 -9.98 1.09 13.16
N HIS A 28 -10.65 1.43 12.05
CA HIS A 28 -10.88 2.85 11.76
C HIS A 28 -12.02 3.16 10.79
N PRO A 29 -12.67 4.33 10.93
CA PRO A 29 -13.59 4.86 9.91
C PRO A 29 -12.86 5.13 8.58
N LYS A 30 -13.62 5.44 7.53
CA LYS A 30 -13.05 5.87 6.25
C LYS A 30 -12.15 7.09 6.49
N ILE A 31 -10.85 6.93 6.21
CA ILE A 31 -9.86 8.00 6.27
C ILE A 31 -9.27 8.25 4.89
N TYR A 32 -8.71 9.44 4.75
CA TYR A 32 -7.95 9.84 3.58
C TYR A 32 -6.49 10.05 3.96
N LEU A 33 -5.60 9.32 3.30
CA LEU A 33 -4.15 9.41 3.49
C LEU A 33 -3.57 10.15 2.28
N ASN A 34 -2.66 11.09 2.51
CA ASN A 34 -2.01 11.84 1.44
C ASN A 34 -0.66 11.19 1.10
N VAL A 35 -0.53 10.72 -0.14
CA VAL A 35 0.68 10.11 -0.66
C VAL A 35 1.60 11.24 -1.09
N ARG A 36 2.77 11.35 -0.44
CA ARG A 36 3.77 12.33 -0.84
C ARG A 36 4.42 11.90 -2.15
N GLU A 37 4.64 12.88 -3.03
CA GLU A 37 5.27 12.63 -4.33
C GLU A 37 6.72 12.17 -4.20
N GLU A 38 7.40 12.54 -3.11
CA GLU A 38 8.79 12.17 -2.81
C GLU A 38 8.97 10.67 -2.46
N ASP A 39 7.99 10.08 -1.74
CA ASP A 39 8.04 8.69 -1.29
C ASP A 39 7.30 7.74 -2.24
N GLY A 40 6.27 8.23 -2.93
CA GLY A 40 5.40 7.45 -3.80
C GLY A 40 4.70 6.27 -3.11
N LYS A 41 4.66 6.30 -1.77
CA LYS A 41 4.01 5.31 -0.92
C LYS A 41 3.55 5.93 0.40
N ILE A 42 2.54 5.34 1.02
CA ILE A 42 2.06 5.68 2.36
C ILE A 42 1.54 4.44 3.08
N GLU A 43 1.67 4.39 4.39
CA GLU A 43 1.11 3.33 5.21
C GLU A 43 -0.06 3.84 6.06
N CYS A 44 -1.14 3.07 6.10
CA CYS A 44 -2.26 3.28 6.99
C CYS A 44 -1.87 2.95 8.43
N TYR A 45 -1.81 3.97 9.31
CA TYR A 45 -1.46 3.79 10.72
C TYR A 45 -2.39 2.87 11.53
N TYR A 46 -3.63 2.70 11.09
CA TYR A 46 -4.61 1.87 11.80
C TYR A 46 -4.57 0.41 11.36
N CYS A 47 -4.44 0.18 10.05
CA CYS A 47 -4.63 -1.11 9.42
C CYS A 47 -3.34 -1.73 8.89
N GLY A 48 -2.23 -0.99 8.92
CA GLY A 48 -0.93 -1.41 8.38
C GLY A 48 -0.95 -1.67 6.87
N LYS A 49 -1.97 -1.19 6.15
CA LYS A 49 -2.09 -1.34 4.69
C LYS A 49 -1.21 -0.30 4.01
N SER A 50 -0.27 -0.74 3.19
CA SER A 50 0.62 0.14 2.43
C SER A 50 0.01 0.44 1.06
N PHE A 51 -0.11 1.71 0.72
CA PHE A 51 -0.52 2.18 -0.59
C PHE A 51 0.73 2.65 -1.35
N ILE A 52 0.93 2.16 -2.57
CA ILE A 52 2.12 2.47 -3.38
C ILE A 52 1.67 2.85 -4.77
N TRP A 53 2.23 3.93 -5.32
CA TRP A 53 2.01 4.31 -6.71
C TRP A 53 2.51 3.24 -7.67
N ARG A 54 1.77 3.02 -8.75
CA ARG A 54 2.13 2.05 -9.78
C ARG A 54 3.50 2.33 -10.39
N SER A 55 3.87 3.61 -10.56
CA SER A 55 5.20 3.98 -11.06
C SER A 55 6.32 3.71 -10.06
N HIS A 56 6.01 3.77 -8.76
CA HIS A 56 6.95 3.49 -7.67
C HIS A 56 7.05 2.01 -7.32
N PHE A 57 6.03 1.21 -7.66
CA PHE A 57 6.04 -0.24 -7.52
C PHE A 57 6.84 -0.89 -8.66
N LYS A 58 8.15 -0.60 -8.72
CA LYS A 58 9.09 -1.36 -9.55
C LYS A 58 9.24 -2.75 -8.95
N GLY A 59 8.43 -3.68 -9.44
CA GLY A 59 8.51 -5.09 -9.09
C GLY A 59 9.96 -5.56 -9.21
N LYS A 60 10.57 -5.88 -8.07
CA LYS A 60 11.76 -6.75 -8.06
C LYS A 60 11.29 -8.16 -8.40
N THR A 61 10.93 -8.40 -9.66
CA THR A 61 11.02 -9.73 -10.26
C THR A 61 12.49 -10.02 -10.55
N THR A 62 13.35 -9.92 -9.53
CA THR A 62 14.55 -10.75 -9.46
C THR A 62 14.15 -11.95 -8.62
N PHE A 63 13.40 -12.85 -9.25
CA PHE A 63 13.43 -14.26 -8.89
C PHE A 63 14.89 -14.71 -9.02
N LYS A 64 15.70 -14.50 -7.97
CA LYS A 64 16.96 -15.21 -7.82
C LYS A 64 16.57 -16.68 -7.66
N LYS A 65 16.53 -17.42 -8.77
CA LYS A 65 16.62 -18.88 -8.78
C LYS A 65 17.83 -19.23 -7.92
N ARG A 66 17.57 -19.66 -6.68
CA ARG A 66 18.58 -20.36 -5.88
C ARG A 66 18.76 -21.70 -6.58
N LYS A 67 19.89 -21.86 -7.26
CA LYS A 67 20.39 -23.13 -7.76
C LYS A 67 21.01 -23.89 -6.59
#